data_AF-A0AAD9P6I6-F1
#
_entry.id   AF-A0AAD9P6I6-F1
#
_cell.length_a   1.000
_cell.length_b   1.000
_cell.length_c   1.000
_cell.angle_alpha   90.00
_cell.angle_beta   90.00
_cell.angle_gamma   90.00
#
_symmetry.space_group_name_H-M   'P 1'
#
loop_
_entity.id
_entity.type
_entity.pdbx_description
1 polymer ?
#
loop_
_entity_poly.entity_id
_entity_poly.type
_entity_poly.pdbx_seq_one_letter_code
_entity_poly.pdbx_strand_id
1 'polypeptide(L)'
;MRKYLWQAFSSNNKPSMETINPLYQRAMGQQIGISFLDAKAINLAYCSTSCHNRLPRPCERDGYQDPNHCHRCTCPEGFSGTYCHEVAASVNGK
;
A
#
# COMPACT_ATOMS: atom_id res chain seq x y z
N MET A 1 0.75 8.85 4.36
CA MET A 1 1.12 9.37 5.69
C MET A 1 2.61 9.19 5.86
N ARG A 2 3.31 10.19 6.42
CA ARG A 2 4.77 10.13 6.53
C ARG A 2 5.19 9.33 7.76
N LYS A 3 5.92 8.23 7.55
CA LYS A 3 6.55 7.46 8.64
C LYS A 3 7.96 8.01 8.92
N TYR A 4 8.39 7.98 10.18
CA TYR A 4 9.75 8.35 10.56
C TYR A 4 10.77 7.26 10.22
N LEU A 5 12.02 7.66 10.00
CA LEU A 5 13.16 6.76 9.88
C LEU A 5 13.50 6.16 11.25
N TRP A 6 14.09 4.98 11.27
CA TRP A 6 14.42 4.25 12.51
C TRP A 6 15.46 4.93 13.42
N GLN A 7 16.23 5.89 12.91
CA GLN A 7 17.20 6.69 13.66
C GLN A 7 16.67 8.09 14.01
N ALA A 8 15.40 8.38 13.77
CA ALA A 8 14.88 9.73 13.96
C ALA A 8 15.14 10.23 15.39
N PHE A 9 15.69 11.44 15.50
CA PHE A 9 16.04 12.10 16.77
C PHE A 9 17.12 11.38 17.61
N SER A 10 17.86 10.43 17.03
CA SER A 10 18.98 9.76 17.69
C SER A 10 20.21 10.67 17.77
N SER A 11 20.83 10.74 18.94
CA SER A 11 22.06 11.51 19.18
C SER A 11 23.35 10.70 18.97
N ASN A 12 23.25 9.39 18.77
CA ASN A 12 24.39 8.48 18.66
C ASN A 12 24.30 7.52 17.46
N ASN A 13 23.44 7.83 16.47
CA ASN A 13 23.17 7.00 15.28
C ASN A 13 22.67 5.56 15.57
N LYS A 14 22.29 5.26 16.82
CA LYS A 14 21.63 4.00 17.18
C LYS A 14 20.13 4.10 16.88
N PRO A 15 19.44 2.95 16.71
CA PRO A 15 17.99 2.96 16.52
C PRO A 15 17.30 3.65 17.70
N SER A 16 16.45 4.63 17.41
CA SER A 16 15.49 5.19 18.38
C SER A 16 14.16 4.45 18.33
N MET A 17 13.92 3.71 17.24
CA MET A 17 12.75 2.83 17.05
C MET A 17 13.20 1.51 16.44
N GLU A 18 12.71 0.41 16.99
CA GLU A 18 12.93 -0.94 16.48
C GLU A 18 11.61 -1.60 16.10
N THR A 19 11.56 -2.20 14.92
CA THR A 19 10.43 -3.01 14.47
C THR A 19 10.43 -4.33 15.21
N ILE A 20 9.26 -4.79 15.64
CA ILE A 20 9.09 -6.11 16.27
C ILE A 20 9.66 -7.22 15.38
N ASN A 21 9.43 -7.14 14.06
CA ASN A 21 10.06 -8.03 13.09
C ASN A 21 11.25 -7.32 12.43
N PRO A 22 12.50 -7.78 12.67
CA PRO A 22 13.72 -7.12 12.19
C PRO A 22 13.81 -6.95 10.66
N LEU A 23 13.10 -7.78 9.89
CA LEU A 23 13.11 -7.70 8.42
C LEU A 23 12.54 -6.37 7.91
N TYR A 24 11.68 -5.71 8.68
CA TYR A 24 11.05 -4.44 8.31
C TYR A 24 11.81 -3.21 8.80
N GLN A 25 12.89 -3.37 9.57
CA GLN A 25 13.62 -2.26 10.18
C GLN A 25 14.05 -1.21 9.15
N ARG A 26 14.53 -1.67 7.99
CA ARG A 26 14.98 -0.82 6.88
C ARG A 26 13.85 -0.29 5.98
N ALA A 27 12.65 -0.87 6.08
CA ALA A 27 11.48 -0.39 5.37
C ALA A 27 10.86 0.86 6.05
N MET A 28 11.20 1.13 7.31
CA MET A 28 10.73 2.31 8.03
C MET A 28 11.29 3.60 7.43
N GLY A 29 10.42 4.59 7.25
CA GLY A 29 10.81 5.91 6.77
C GLY A 29 11.09 5.99 5.27
N GLN A 30 10.60 5.04 4.46
CA GLN A 30 10.64 5.14 3.00
C GLN A 30 9.98 6.44 2.52
N GLN A 31 10.67 7.19 1.66
CA GLN A 31 10.24 8.50 1.12
C GLN A 31 10.14 8.53 -0.42
N ILE A 32 10.24 7.37 -1.09
CA ILE A 32 10.18 7.28 -2.55
C ILE A 32 8.83 7.79 -3.09
N GLY A 33 7.75 7.55 -2.35
CA GLY A 33 6.41 7.99 -2.70
C GLY A 33 5.37 7.60 -1.66
N ILE A 34 4.10 7.85 -1.97
CA ILE A 34 2.97 7.40 -1.16
C ILE A 34 2.91 5.87 -1.24
N SER A 35 2.88 5.19 -0.10
CA SER A 35 2.75 3.73 -0.09
C SER A 35 1.35 3.31 -0.53
N PHE A 36 1.20 2.09 -1.05
CA PHE A 36 -0.12 1.54 -1.40
C PHE A 36 -1.12 1.64 -0.23
N LEU A 37 -0.66 1.34 0.99
CA LEU A 37 -1.50 1.39 2.19
C LEU A 37 -1.94 2.81 2.54
N ASP A 38 -1.10 3.81 2.29
CA ASP A 38 -1.47 5.21 2.48
C ASP A 38 -2.55 5.64 1.48
N ALA A 39 -2.38 5.28 0.20
CA ALA A 39 -3.37 5.56 -0.84
C ALA A 39 -4.69 4.85 -0.54
N LYS A 40 -4.64 3.58 -0.11
CA LYS A 40 -5.83 2.83 0.34
C LYS A 40 -6.54 3.53 1.48
N ALA A 41 -5.82 3.93 2.53
CA ALA A 41 -6.42 4.60 3.69
C ALA A 41 -7.15 5.90 3.30
N ILE A 42 -6.51 6.73 2.45
CA ILE A 42 -7.11 7.99 1.97
C ILE A 42 -8.34 7.71 1.10
N ASN A 43 -8.24 6.78 0.15
CA ASN A 43 -9.36 6.46 -0.75
C ASN A 43 -10.55 5.86 0.00
N LEU A 44 -10.31 5.01 1.01
CA LEU A 44 -11.39 4.48 1.84
C LEU A 44 -12.06 5.55 2.71
N ALA A 45 -11.29 6.55 3.17
CA ALA A 45 -11.84 7.64 3.98
C ALA A 45 -12.65 8.64 3.14
N TYR A 46 -12.16 9.00 1.95
CA TYR A 46 -12.72 10.13 1.17
C TYR A 46 -13.43 9.73 -0.12
N CYS A 47 -13.19 8.53 -0.65
CA CYS A 47 -13.74 8.07 -1.94
C CYS A 47 -14.72 6.90 -1.78
N SER A 48 -15.20 6.63 -0.56
CA SER A 48 -16.12 5.52 -0.28
C SER A 48 -17.46 5.62 -1.04
N THR A 49 -17.85 6.83 -1.46
CA THR A 49 -19.06 7.11 -2.23
C THR A 49 -18.82 7.32 -3.72
N SER A 50 -17.56 7.30 -4.18
CA SER A 50 -17.22 7.51 -5.60
C SER A 50 -17.82 6.42 -6.49
N CYS A 51 -17.95 5.21 -5.96
CA CYS A 51 -18.60 4.11 -6.63
C CYS A 51 -19.98 3.84 -6.02
N HIS A 52 -21.03 4.05 -6.80
CA HIS A 52 -22.40 3.72 -6.39
C HIS A 52 -22.64 2.21 -6.31
N ASN A 53 -21.89 1.44 -7.10
CA ASN A 53 -21.99 0.00 -7.17
C ASN A 53 -20.81 -0.64 -6.43
N ARG A 54 -21.09 -1.68 -5.65
CA ARG A 54 -20.04 -2.54 -5.11
C ARG A 54 -19.70 -3.61 -6.12
N LEU A 55 -18.43 -4.01 -6.13
CA LEU A 55 -17.99 -5.16 -6.90
C LEU A 55 -18.73 -6.44 -6.43
N PRO A 56 -19.06 -7.37 -7.35
CA PRO A 56 -19.76 -8.61 -7.00
C PRO A 56 -18.89 -9.57 -6.18
N ARG A 57 -17.57 -9.37 -6.18
CA ARG A 57 -16.60 -10.10 -5.35
C ARG A 57 -15.67 -9.11 -4.65
N PRO A 58 -15.20 -9.43 -3.42
CA PRO A 58 -14.21 -8.62 -2.74
C PRO A 58 -12.85 -8.66 -3.47
N CYS A 59 -12.07 -7.60 -3.33
CA CYS A 59 -10.68 -7.57 -3.78
C CYS A 59 -9.82 -8.49 -2.90
N GLU A 60 -8.97 -9.30 -3.52
CA GLU A 60 -8.02 -10.17 -2.82
C GLU A 60 -6.73 -9.40 -2.45
N ARG A 61 -5.88 -10.02 -1.62
CA ARG A 61 -4.55 -9.50 -1.25
C ARG A 61 -4.56 -8.08 -0.68
N ASP A 62 -5.58 -7.71 0.08
CA ASP A 62 -5.76 -6.35 0.60
C ASP A 62 -5.90 -5.25 -0.47
N GLY A 63 -6.32 -5.61 -1.69
CA GLY A 63 -6.79 -4.65 -2.69
C GLY A 63 -8.03 -3.85 -2.22
N TYR A 64 -8.37 -2.80 -2.96
CA TYR A 64 -9.60 -2.03 -2.75
C TYR A 64 -10.21 -1.62 -4.09
N GLN A 65 -11.52 -1.36 -4.12
CA GLN A 65 -12.21 -0.93 -5.35
C GLN A 65 -11.59 0.38 -5.85
N ASP A 66 -11.21 0.43 -7.13
CA ASP A 66 -10.63 1.64 -7.73
C ASP A 66 -11.72 2.73 -7.78
N PRO A 67 -11.56 3.85 -7.04
CA PRO A 67 -12.57 4.91 -6.99
C PRO A 67 -12.74 5.62 -8.34
N ASN A 68 -11.75 5.52 -9.25
CA ASN A 68 -11.84 6.06 -10.61
C ASN A 68 -12.40 5.03 -11.59
N HIS A 69 -12.31 3.74 -11.27
CA HIS A 69 -12.79 2.63 -12.12
C HIS A 69 -13.53 1.59 -11.29
N CYS A 70 -14.81 1.85 -11.03
CA CYS A 70 -15.63 1.06 -10.12
C CYS A 70 -15.81 -0.42 -10.49
N HIS A 71 -15.37 -0.86 -11.66
CA HIS A 71 -15.45 -2.25 -12.12
C HIS A 71 -14.15 -3.04 -11.93
N ARG A 72 -13.15 -2.50 -11.22
CA ARG A 72 -11.90 -3.19 -10.91
C ARG A 72 -11.35 -2.81 -9.53
N CYS A 73 -10.41 -3.59 -9.04
CA CYS A 73 -9.63 -3.31 -7.85
C CYS A 73 -8.31 -2.61 -8.19
N THR A 74 -7.87 -1.70 -7.33
CA THR A 74 -6.48 -1.27 -7.24
C THR A 74 -5.72 -2.32 -6.42
N CYS A 75 -4.70 -2.92 -7.03
CA CYS A 75 -3.94 -4.01 -6.45
C CYS A 75 -2.61 -3.54 -5.87
N PRO A 76 -2.12 -4.16 -4.78
CA PRO A 76 -0.77 -3.94 -4.31
C PRO A 76 0.25 -4.45 -5.33
N GLU A 77 1.48 -3.96 -5.20
CA GLU A 77 2.59 -4.32 -6.07
C GLU A 77 2.78 -5.85 -6.13
N GLY A 78 3.00 -6.37 -7.34
CA GLY A 78 3.15 -7.81 -7.59
C GLY A 78 1.84 -8.58 -7.85
N PHE A 79 0.68 -7.93 -7.79
CA PHE A 79 -0.62 -8.56 -8.07
C PHE A 79 -1.40 -7.85 -9.19
N SER A 80 -2.21 -8.60 -9.93
CA SER A 80 -3.00 -8.12 -11.05
C SER A 80 -4.37 -8.81 -11.17
N GLY A 81 -5.09 -8.47 -12.23
CA GLY A 81 -6.46 -8.94 -12.49
C GLY A 81 -7.51 -8.07 -11.81
N THR A 82 -8.76 -8.19 -12.24
CA THR A 82 -9.88 -7.34 -11.78
C THR A 82 -10.08 -7.37 -10.27
N TYR A 83 -9.74 -8.49 -9.62
CA TYR A 83 -9.91 -8.73 -8.19
C TYR A 83 -8.57 -8.99 -7.46
N CYS A 84 -7.42 -8.68 -8.06
CA CYS A 84 -6.09 -8.92 -7.47
C CYS A 84 -5.79 -10.40 -7.17
N HIS A 85 -6.34 -11.31 -7.97
CA HIS A 85 -6.22 -12.76 -7.81
C HIS A 85 -5.05 -13.36 -8.61
N GLU A 86 -4.50 -12.59 -9.55
CA GLU A 86 -3.39 -13.00 -10.40
C GLU A 86 -2.08 -12.43 -9.84
N VAL A 87 -0.98 -13.12 -10.11
CA VAL A 87 0.36 -12.57 -9.93
C VAL A 87 0.65 -11.67 -11.12
N ALA A 88 1.09 -10.44 -10.85
CA ALA A 88 1.46 -9.53 -11.92
C ALA A 88 2.55 -10.16 -12.78
N ALA A 89 2.39 -10.09 -14.10
CA ALA A 89 3.44 -10.52 -15.02
C ALA A 89 4.74 -9.81 -14.64
N SER A 90 5.85 -10.56 -14.57
CA SER A 90 7.15 -9.99 -14.27
C SER A 90 7.47 -8.97 -15.37
N VAL A 91 7.28 -7.69 -15.05
CA VAL A 91 7.85 -6.60 -15.83
C VAL A 91 9.35 -6.68 -15.59
N ASN A 92 10.06 -7.34 -16.51
CA ASN A 92 11.51 -7.30 -16.56
C ASN A 92 11.95 -5.83 -16.46
N GLY A 93 12.90 -5.59 -15.57
CA GLY A 93 13.15 -4.30 -14.93
C GLY A 93 13.26 -3.09 -15.85
N LYS A 94 12.94 -1.94 -15.26
CA LYS A 94 13.49 -0.66 -15.70
C LYS A 94 14.31 -0.08 -14.57
#